data_AF-A0A2E8A2U7-F1
#
_entry.id   AF-A0A2E8A2U7-F1
#
_cell.length_a   1.000
_cell.length_b   1.000
_cell.length_c   1.000
_cell.angle_alpha   90.00
_cell.angle_beta   90.00
_cell.angle_gamma   90.00
#
_symmetry.space_group_name_H-M   'P 1'
#
loop_
_entity.id
_entity.type
_entity.pdbx_description
1 polymer ?
#
loop_
_entity_poly.entity_id
_entity_poly.type
_entity_poly.pdbx_seq_one_letter_code
_entity_poly.pdbx_strand_id
1 'polypeptide(L)'
;MAGIGTQATDYVCAKSEVTRHAILIDPADQTPDMAAKRCLAAVAAGSSMVLVGGSSDTDMENVHETVVAIQEALELVEWASTQDAGIENLTKTPVVLFPQGAAALSPAADAITFMMLMNSTTPRFLVEEQVVGAPFIRKAGVEPIPMGYLICAPGGKAGEVGKADLIQPTETERVAAYAMTAESYGFRMFYLEAGSGAEHPVSP
;
A
#
# COMPACT_ATOMS: atom_id res chain seq x y z
N MET A 1 0.30 23.97 7.30
CA MET A 1 0.83 23.85 5.93
C MET A 1 0.14 22.65 5.31
N ALA A 2 -0.78 22.86 4.37
CA ALA A 2 -1.30 21.76 3.56
C ALA A 2 -0.14 21.30 2.66
N GLY A 3 0.27 20.04 2.80
CA GLY A 3 1.28 19.46 1.91
C GLY A 3 0.74 19.49 0.49
N ILE A 4 1.53 20.05 -0.43
CA ILE A 4 1.32 19.85 -1.87
C ILE A 4 1.53 18.34 -2.05
N GLY A 5 0.48 17.60 -2.39
CA GLY A 5 0.60 16.16 -2.66
C GLY A 5 1.67 15.94 -3.72
N THR A 6 2.49 14.89 -3.58
CA THR A 6 3.40 14.55 -4.68
C THR A 6 2.61 13.95 -5.84
N GLN A 7 3.27 13.87 -7.01
CA GLN A 7 2.71 13.22 -8.19
C GLN A 7 2.22 11.79 -7.92
N ALA A 8 2.90 11.06 -7.00
CA ALA A 8 2.52 9.70 -6.64
C ALA A 8 1.20 9.65 -5.85
N THR A 9 1.07 10.46 -4.79
CA THR A 9 -0.15 10.49 -3.97
C THR A 9 -1.36 10.98 -4.75
N ASP A 10 -1.18 11.99 -5.61
CA ASP A 10 -2.26 12.48 -6.46
C ASP A 10 -2.65 11.45 -7.51
N TYR A 11 -1.70 10.73 -8.11
CA TYR A 11 -2.01 9.63 -9.03
C TYR A 11 -2.74 8.48 -8.32
N VAL A 12 -2.22 8.00 -7.18
CA VAL A 12 -2.81 6.88 -6.42
C VAL A 12 -4.22 7.22 -5.96
N CYS A 13 -4.45 8.44 -5.49
CA CYS A 13 -5.75 8.85 -4.95
C CYS A 13 -6.69 9.47 -6.00
N ALA A 14 -6.25 9.62 -7.25
CA ALA A 14 -7.09 10.16 -8.32
C ALA A 14 -8.34 9.30 -8.50
N LYS A 15 -9.49 9.95 -8.63
CA LYS A 15 -10.73 9.28 -9.05
C LYS A 15 -10.54 8.79 -10.49
N SER A 16 -10.97 7.57 -10.74
CA SER A 16 -10.91 6.92 -12.05
C SER A 16 -12.30 6.44 -12.43
N GLU A 17 -12.65 6.55 -13.71
CA GLU A 17 -13.90 6.02 -14.27
C GLU A 17 -13.90 4.48 -14.31
N VAL A 18 -12.70 3.87 -14.22
CA VAL A 18 -12.51 2.42 -14.22
C VAL A 18 -11.79 1.94 -12.96
N THR A 19 -12.10 0.74 -12.52
CA THR A 19 -11.38 0.07 -11.43
C THR A 19 -9.91 -0.14 -11.84
N ARG A 20 -8.99 0.26 -10.96
CA ARG A 20 -7.55 0.05 -11.15
C ARG A 20 -7.09 -1.15 -10.34
N HIS A 21 -6.08 -1.84 -10.86
CA HIS A 21 -5.45 -2.96 -10.17
C HIS A 21 -4.12 -2.51 -9.55
N ALA A 22 -3.82 -3.01 -8.35
CA ALA A 22 -2.52 -2.86 -7.72
C ALA A 22 -1.96 -4.25 -7.41
N ILE A 23 -0.68 -4.46 -7.69
CA ILE A 23 0.02 -5.69 -7.31
C ILE A 23 0.66 -5.51 -5.94
N LEU A 24 0.51 -6.49 -5.04
CA LEU A 24 1.24 -6.53 -3.77
C LEU A 24 2.41 -7.51 -3.89
N ILE A 25 3.61 -7.04 -3.52
CA ILE A 25 4.85 -7.80 -3.51
C ILE A 25 5.32 -7.92 -2.06
N ASP A 26 5.35 -9.15 -1.53
CA ASP A 26 5.89 -9.45 -0.20
C ASP A 26 7.41 -9.67 -0.31
N PRO A 27 8.26 -8.80 0.28
CA PRO A 27 9.72 -8.98 0.23
C PRO A 27 10.24 -10.31 0.78
N ALA A 28 9.49 -10.99 1.65
CA ALA A 28 9.90 -12.27 2.23
C ALA A 28 9.70 -13.47 1.28
N ASP A 29 8.82 -13.34 0.28
CA ASP A 29 8.42 -14.47 -0.58
C ASP A 29 9.39 -14.73 -1.75
N GLN A 30 10.26 -13.79 -2.09
CA GLN A 30 11.17 -13.92 -3.22
C GLN A 30 12.40 -13.01 -3.13
N THR A 31 13.39 -13.26 -4.00
CA THR A 31 14.54 -12.36 -4.15
C THR A 31 14.14 -11.02 -4.82
N PRO A 32 14.90 -9.93 -4.61
CA PRO A 32 14.64 -8.63 -5.24
C PRO A 32 14.53 -8.68 -6.78
N ASP A 33 15.39 -9.45 -7.45
CA ASP A 33 15.34 -9.63 -8.91
C ASP A 33 14.05 -10.34 -9.36
N MET A 34 13.59 -11.35 -8.61
CA MET A 34 12.33 -12.02 -8.90
C MET A 34 11.13 -11.10 -8.64
N ALA A 35 11.19 -10.29 -7.57
CA ALA A 35 10.19 -9.26 -7.28
C ALA A 35 10.07 -8.24 -8.42
N ALA A 36 11.20 -7.74 -8.93
CA ALA A 36 11.25 -6.84 -10.07
C ALA A 36 10.60 -7.45 -11.32
N LYS A 37 10.94 -8.70 -11.66
CA LYS A 37 10.33 -9.42 -12.80
C LYS A 37 8.82 -9.59 -12.65
N ARG A 38 8.34 -9.98 -11.46
CA ARG A 38 6.90 -10.10 -11.16
C ARG A 38 6.20 -8.76 -11.29
N CYS A 39 6.81 -7.71 -10.75
CA CYS A 39 6.31 -6.34 -10.87
C CYS A 39 6.17 -5.93 -12.34
N LEU A 40 7.22 -6.07 -13.15
CA LEU A 40 7.19 -5.73 -14.57
C LEU A 40 6.08 -6.48 -15.32
N ALA A 41 5.94 -7.78 -15.07
CA ALA A 41 4.87 -8.57 -15.68
C ALA A 41 3.47 -8.07 -15.27
N ALA A 42 3.26 -7.75 -14.00
CA ALA A 42 2.00 -7.25 -13.49
C ALA A 42 1.66 -5.85 -14.03
N VAL A 43 2.65 -4.96 -14.15
CA VAL A 43 2.49 -3.61 -14.72
C VAL A 43 2.19 -3.70 -16.21
N ALA A 44 2.91 -4.56 -16.96
CA ALA A 44 2.62 -4.81 -18.37
C ALA A 44 1.21 -5.40 -18.59
N ALA A 45 0.68 -6.15 -17.60
CA ALA A 45 -0.69 -6.65 -17.60
C ALA A 45 -1.75 -5.62 -17.17
N GLY A 46 -1.36 -4.38 -16.82
CA GLY A 46 -2.26 -3.28 -16.50
C GLY A 46 -2.33 -2.88 -15.02
N SER A 47 -1.46 -3.40 -14.15
CA SER A 47 -1.37 -2.92 -12.77
C SER A 47 -0.94 -1.46 -12.74
N SER A 48 -1.74 -0.62 -12.10
CA SER A 48 -1.55 0.84 -12.03
C SER A 48 -0.78 1.27 -10.78
N MET A 49 -0.50 0.36 -9.85
CA MET A 49 0.26 0.63 -8.63
C MET A 49 0.97 -0.64 -8.16
N VAL A 50 2.12 -0.47 -7.54
CA VAL A 50 2.87 -1.54 -6.88
C VAL A 50 2.87 -1.25 -5.38
N LEU A 51 2.35 -2.19 -4.60
CA LEU A 51 2.45 -2.20 -3.15
C LEU A 51 3.62 -3.11 -2.76
N VAL A 52 4.47 -2.66 -1.84
CA VAL A 52 5.56 -3.48 -1.29
C VAL A 52 5.35 -3.64 0.21
N GLY A 53 5.10 -4.87 0.64
CA GLY A 53 4.76 -5.16 2.03
C GLY A 53 4.34 -6.61 2.21
N GLY A 54 4.57 -7.13 3.41
CA GLY A 54 4.39 -8.54 3.74
C GLY A 54 3.95 -8.74 5.17
N SER A 55 3.54 -9.96 5.54
CA SER A 55 2.99 -10.23 6.89
C SER A 55 4.01 -10.73 7.91
N SER A 56 5.09 -11.36 7.45
CA SER A 56 6.14 -11.97 8.28
C SER A 56 7.50 -11.74 7.62
N ASP A 57 8.57 -11.74 8.42
CA ASP A 57 9.97 -11.71 7.93
C ASP A 57 10.32 -10.54 6.99
N THR A 58 9.70 -9.37 7.21
CA THR A 58 10.05 -8.11 6.54
C THR A 58 10.84 -7.19 7.47
N ASP A 59 11.99 -6.73 7.02
CA ASP A 59 12.87 -5.79 7.72
C ASP A 59 13.26 -4.62 6.79
N MET A 60 14.08 -3.69 7.29
CA MET A 60 14.51 -2.55 6.48
C MET A 60 15.38 -2.97 5.29
N GLU A 61 16.18 -4.02 5.42
CA GLU A 61 17.12 -4.44 4.38
C GLU A 61 16.37 -5.07 3.21
N ASN A 62 15.56 -6.10 3.46
CA ASN A 62 14.87 -6.81 2.38
C ASN A 62 13.80 -5.97 1.68
N VAL A 63 13.10 -5.10 2.43
CA VAL A 63 12.15 -4.12 1.86
C VAL A 63 12.89 -3.12 0.99
N HIS A 64 14.02 -2.59 1.47
CA HIS A 64 14.80 -1.63 0.70
C HIS A 64 15.34 -2.22 -0.59
N GLU A 65 15.97 -3.39 -0.53
CA GLU A 65 16.49 -4.07 -1.72
C GLU A 65 15.39 -4.38 -2.73
N THR A 66 14.23 -4.86 -2.26
CA THR A 66 13.08 -5.15 -3.12
C THR A 66 12.55 -3.88 -3.81
N VAL A 67 12.40 -2.79 -3.06
CA VAL A 67 11.93 -1.51 -3.63
C VAL A 67 12.93 -0.97 -4.65
N VAL A 68 14.24 -1.00 -4.35
CA VAL A 68 15.28 -0.54 -5.27
C VAL A 68 15.26 -1.35 -6.57
N ALA A 69 15.23 -2.68 -6.47
CA ALA A 69 15.19 -3.54 -7.65
C ALA A 69 13.94 -3.29 -8.52
N ILE A 70 12.79 -3.06 -7.90
CA ILE A 70 11.55 -2.72 -8.62
C ILE A 70 11.66 -1.35 -9.30
N GLN A 71 12.14 -0.32 -8.59
CA GLN A 71 12.29 1.03 -9.15
C GLN A 71 13.26 1.01 -10.34
N GLU A 72 14.44 0.41 -10.20
CA GLU A 72 15.42 0.31 -11.28
C GLU A 72 14.84 -0.40 -12.51
N ALA A 73 14.09 -1.49 -12.30
CA ALA A 73 13.45 -2.21 -13.38
C ALA A 73 12.38 -1.38 -14.11
N LEU A 74 11.54 -0.63 -13.36
CA LEU A 74 10.52 0.25 -13.94
C LEU A 74 11.15 1.42 -14.69
N GLU A 75 12.19 2.05 -14.14
CA GLU A 75 12.94 3.14 -14.79
C GLU A 75 13.60 2.69 -16.10
N LEU A 76 14.15 1.47 -16.14
CA LEU A 76 14.71 0.90 -17.37
C LEU A 76 13.66 0.70 -18.46
N VAL A 77 12.45 0.24 -18.09
CA VAL A 77 11.34 0.09 -19.04
C VAL A 77 10.85 1.45 -19.53
N GLU A 78 10.68 2.42 -18.63
CA GLU A 78 10.31 3.79 -18.98
C GLU A 78 11.34 4.39 -19.95
N TRP A 79 12.62 4.30 -19.62
CA TRP A 79 13.71 4.78 -20.48
C TRP A 79 13.71 4.11 -21.86
N ALA A 80 13.50 2.80 -21.93
CA ALA A 80 13.42 2.08 -23.20
C ALA A 80 12.23 2.54 -24.05
N SER A 81 11.08 2.83 -23.43
CA SER A 81 9.89 3.28 -24.14
C SER A 81 9.98 4.73 -24.63
N THR A 82 10.75 5.61 -23.98
CA THR A 82 10.99 6.98 -24.48
C THR A 82 11.75 7.04 -25.81
N GLN A 83 12.36 5.93 -26.23
CA GLN A 83 13.05 5.82 -27.52
C GLN A 83 12.12 5.40 -28.68
N ASP A 84 10.88 5.04 -28.38
CA ASP A 84 9.87 4.77 -29.38
C ASP A 84 9.04 6.03 -29.65
N ALA A 85 9.20 6.61 -30.85
CA ALA A 85 8.51 7.84 -31.26
C ALA A 85 6.97 7.70 -31.31
N GLY A 86 6.42 6.49 -31.17
CA GLY A 86 4.98 6.24 -31.11
C GLY A 86 4.37 6.23 -29.70
N ILE A 87 5.18 6.29 -28.63
CA ILE A 87 4.70 6.20 -27.24
C ILE A 87 4.78 7.58 -26.59
N GLU A 88 3.66 8.30 -26.59
CA GLU A 88 3.51 9.54 -25.82
C GLU A 88 2.89 9.25 -24.44
N ASN A 89 3.53 9.73 -23.38
CA ASN A 89 3.02 9.76 -21.99
C ASN A 89 2.81 8.39 -21.32
N LEU A 90 3.88 7.61 -21.14
CA LEU A 90 3.88 6.57 -20.12
C LEU A 90 3.76 7.23 -18.74
N THR A 91 2.70 6.87 -18.01
CA THR A 91 2.57 7.31 -16.63
C THR A 91 3.38 6.38 -15.74
N LYS A 92 4.34 6.94 -14.98
CA LYS A 92 5.14 6.19 -14.01
C LYS A 92 4.22 5.45 -13.03
N THR A 93 4.37 4.13 -12.95
CA THR A 93 3.65 3.31 -11.95
C THR A 93 4.29 3.54 -10.57
N PRO A 94 3.54 4.06 -9.59
CA PRO A 94 4.10 4.34 -8.26
C PRO A 94 4.36 3.06 -7.48
N VAL A 95 5.49 3.04 -6.77
CA VAL A 95 5.88 2.01 -5.80
C VAL A 95 5.62 2.55 -4.39
N VAL A 96 4.62 1.98 -3.73
CA VAL A 96 4.11 2.43 -2.43
C VAL A 96 4.36 1.36 -1.37
N LEU A 97 4.95 1.77 -0.24
CA LEU A 97 5.15 0.87 0.89
C LEU A 97 3.81 0.55 1.57
N PHE A 98 3.62 -0.72 1.92
CA PHE A 98 2.46 -1.26 2.64
C PHE A 98 2.91 -1.93 3.95
N PRO A 99 3.30 -1.15 4.98
CA PRO A 99 4.02 -1.67 6.15
C PRO A 99 3.11 -2.36 7.18
N GLN A 100 3.55 -3.44 7.81
CA GLN A 100 2.88 -4.00 9.01
C GLN A 100 3.15 -3.21 10.30
N GLY A 101 4.18 -2.36 10.30
CA GLY A 101 4.62 -1.61 11.49
C GLY A 101 5.77 -0.66 11.17
N ALA A 102 6.29 0.01 12.19
CA ALA A 102 7.26 1.12 12.02
C ALA A 102 8.64 0.73 11.43
N ALA A 103 8.95 -0.57 11.33
CA ALA A 103 10.30 -1.07 11.03
C ALA A 103 10.60 -1.40 9.56
N ALA A 104 9.61 -1.32 8.66
CA ALA A 104 9.77 -1.68 7.25
C ALA A 104 9.68 -0.43 6.36
N LEU A 105 10.83 0.19 6.05
CA LEU A 105 10.90 1.47 5.32
C LEU A 105 11.97 1.42 4.23
N SER A 106 11.72 2.12 3.12
CA SER A 106 12.68 2.36 2.05
C SER A 106 12.55 3.79 1.53
N PRO A 107 13.62 4.62 1.58
CA PRO A 107 13.61 5.96 0.99
C PRO A 107 13.43 5.99 -0.53
N ALA A 108 13.60 4.85 -1.20
CA ALA A 108 13.42 4.71 -2.65
C ALA A 108 11.94 4.53 -3.07
N ALA A 109 11.02 4.36 -2.10
CA ALA A 109 9.60 4.28 -2.40
C ALA A 109 9.02 5.67 -2.72
N ASP A 110 8.07 5.74 -3.65
CA ASP A 110 7.42 7.00 -4.00
C ASP A 110 6.49 7.49 -2.87
N ALA A 111 5.89 6.56 -2.11
CA ALA A 111 5.02 6.87 -0.98
C ALA A 111 4.93 5.70 0.03
N ILE A 112 4.27 5.93 1.17
CA ILE A 112 3.94 4.90 2.17
C ILE A 112 2.49 5.02 2.63
N THR A 113 1.79 3.89 2.78
CA THR A 113 0.46 3.90 3.39
C THR A 113 0.59 4.19 4.90
N PHE A 114 0.07 5.35 5.31
CA PHE A 114 0.02 5.75 6.72
C PHE A 114 -1.30 5.28 7.32
N MET A 115 -1.34 4.00 7.62
CA MET A 115 -2.55 3.25 7.93
C MET A 115 -3.00 3.46 9.36
N MET A 116 -4.31 3.52 9.58
CA MET A 116 -4.96 3.35 10.89
C MET A 116 -5.85 2.11 10.81
N LEU A 117 -5.60 1.08 11.63
CA LEU A 117 -6.49 -0.08 11.73
C LEU A 117 -7.72 0.30 12.55
N MET A 118 -8.73 0.83 11.88
CA MET A 118 -9.83 1.57 12.53
C MET A 118 -10.71 0.69 13.41
N ASN A 119 -10.80 -0.61 13.10
CA ASN A 119 -11.53 -1.59 13.91
C ASN A 119 -10.62 -2.37 14.87
N SER A 120 -9.42 -1.87 15.18
CA SER A 120 -8.60 -2.46 16.25
C SER A 120 -9.20 -2.18 17.63
N THR A 121 -9.11 -3.16 18.51
CA THR A 121 -9.49 -3.02 19.93
C THR A 121 -8.34 -2.47 20.80
N THR A 122 -7.21 -2.09 20.21
CA THR A 122 -6.03 -1.60 20.94
C THR A 122 -5.50 -0.27 20.40
N PRO A 123 -5.13 0.70 21.26
CA PRO A 123 -4.51 1.96 20.85
C PRO A 123 -3.26 1.77 19.99
N ARG A 124 -2.54 0.67 20.21
CA ARG A 124 -1.35 0.29 19.44
C ARG A 124 -1.51 0.46 17.94
N PHE A 125 -2.55 -0.14 17.35
CA PHE A 125 -2.78 -0.09 15.90
C PHE A 125 -3.69 1.06 15.46
N LEU A 126 -4.33 1.74 16.43
CA LEU A 126 -5.08 2.97 16.18
C LEU A 126 -4.17 4.19 16.01
N VAL A 127 -3.08 4.30 16.79
CA VAL A 127 -2.21 5.49 16.75
C VAL A 127 -0.75 5.29 17.22
N GLU A 128 -0.44 4.32 18.09
CA GLU A 128 0.91 4.27 18.70
C GLU A 128 2.00 3.84 17.70
N GLU A 129 1.73 2.87 16.83
CA GLU A 129 2.68 2.49 15.76
C GLU A 129 2.95 3.66 14.80
N GLN A 130 1.93 4.48 14.53
CA GLN A 130 2.00 5.66 13.69
C GLN A 130 2.86 6.75 14.35
N VAL A 131 2.71 6.93 15.67
CA VAL A 131 3.56 7.84 16.47
C VAL A 131 5.02 7.40 16.44
N VAL A 132 5.28 6.10 16.56
CA VAL A 132 6.65 5.55 16.49
C VAL A 132 7.22 5.70 15.08
N GLY A 133 6.44 5.42 14.03
CA GLY A 133 6.89 5.44 12.63
C GLY A 133 7.06 6.84 12.04
N ALA A 134 6.27 7.83 12.45
CA ALA A 134 6.23 9.16 11.83
C ALA A 134 7.60 9.87 11.75
N PRO A 135 8.46 9.87 12.79
CA PRO A 135 9.80 10.45 12.70
C PRO A 135 10.68 9.76 11.64
N PHE A 136 10.59 8.44 11.52
CA PHE A 136 11.37 7.68 10.54
C PHE A 136 10.90 7.95 9.11
N ILE A 137 9.59 7.95 8.88
CA ILE A 137 8.99 8.31 7.58
C ILE A 137 9.42 9.72 7.17
N ARG A 138 9.32 10.69 8.08
CA ARG A 138 9.74 12.07 7.82
C ARG A 138 11.23 12.16 7.50
N LYS A 139 12.08 11.42 8.21
CA LYS A 139 13.53 11.40 7.96
C LYS A 139 13.87 10.74 6.62
N ALA A 140 13.13 9.71 6.22
CA ALA A 140 13.30 9.02 4.95
C ALA A 140 12.84 9.87 3.75
N GLY A 141 12.03 10.91 3.98
CA GLY A 141 11.53 11.78 2.90
C GLY A 141 10.42 11.14 2.06
N VAL A 142 9.89 10.00 2.51
CA VAL A 142 8.79 9.28 1.83
C VAL A 142 7.46 9.94 2.19
N GLU A 143 6.60 10.15 1.20
CA GLU A 143 5.30 10.78 1.44
C GLU A 143 4.30 9.80 2.09
N PRO A 144 3.72 10.14 3.27
CA PRO A 144 2.68 9.34 3.86
C PRO A 144 1.32 9.59 3.19
N ILE A 145 0.63 8.52 2.76
CA ILE A 145 -0.75 8.55 2.29
C ILE A 145 -1.68 8.10 3.42
N PRO A 146 -2.47 9.00 4.05
CA PRO A 146 -3.36 8.63 5.14
C PRO A 146 -4.42 7.63 4.67
N MET A 147 -4.48 6.48 5.33
CA MET A 147 -5.36 5.37 4.94
C MET A 147 -6.15 4.84 6.14
N GLY A 148 -7.47 4.72 5.98
CA GLY A 148 -8.29 3.91 6.87
C GLY A 148 -8.20 2.45 6.46
N TYR A 149 -7.89 1.57 7.40
CA TYR A 149 -7.73 0.14 7.17
C TYR A 149 -8.72 -0.63 8.02
N LEU A 150 -9.52 -1.50 7.41
CA LEU A 150 -10.46 -2.38 8.08
C LEU A 150 -10.19 -3.83 7.76
N ILE A 151 -10.29 -4.67 8.79
CA ILE A 151 -10.23 -6.11 8.62
C ILE A 151 -11.63 -6.70 8.75
N CYS A 152 -12.08 -7.34 7.67
CA CYS A 152 -13.31 -8.09 7.54
C CYS A 152 -13.06 -9.58 7.84
N ALA A 153 -14.12 -10.32 8.17
CA ALA A 153 -14.03 -11.78 8.31
C ALA A 153 -13.62 -12.42 6.97
N PRO A 154 -12.75 -13.46 6.99
CA PRO A 154 -12.29 -14.22 8.16
C PRO A 154 -11.16 -13.55 8.98
N GLY A 155 -10.55 -12.49 8.47
CA GLY A 155 -9.52 -11.69 9.14
C GLY A 155 -8.12 -12.28 9.14
N GLY A 156 -8.01 -13.61 9.10
CA GLY A 156 -6.73 -14.33 9.02
C GLY A 156 -5.73 -13.88 10.08
N LYS A 157 -4.43 -13.98 9.77
CA LYS A 157 -3.37 -13.56 10.70
C LYS A 157 -3.38 -12.06 10.99
N ALA A 158 -3.75 -11.25 10.01
CA ALA A 158 -3.81 -9.80 10.14
C ALA A 158 -4.81 -9.37 11.22
N GLY A 159 -6.00 -9.99 11.26
CA GLY A 159 -7.03 -9.71 12.26
C GLY A 159 -6.61 -10.12 13.66
N GLU A 160 -5.93 -11.27 13.80
CA GLU A 160 -5.41 -11.75 15.08
C GLU A 160 -4.34 -10.81 15.65
N VAL A 161 -3.32 -10.49 14.84
CA VAL A 161 -2.20 -9.61 15.25
C VAL A 161 -2.71 -8.21 15.53
N GLY A 162 -3.55 -7.68 14.64
CA GLY A 162 -4.16 -6.35 14.74
C GLY A 162 -5.22 -6.21 15.84
N LYS A 163 -5.60 -7.31 16.51
CA LYS A 163 -6.71 -7.39 17.47
C LYS A 163 -7.98 -6.74 16.93
N ALA A 164 -8.32 -7.06 15.69
CA ALA A 164 -9.44 -6.46 14.98
C ALA A 164 -10.78 -7.02 15.46
N ASP A 165 -11.73 -6.13 15.72
CA ASP A 165 -13.14 -6.46 15.82
C ASP A 165 -13.71 -6.60 14.40
N LEU A 166 -13.60 -7.83 13.89
CA LEU A 166 -13.82 -8.20 12.49
C LEU A 166 -15.20 -7.76 11.99
N ILE A 167 -15.21 -7.12 10.83
CA ILE A 167 -16.45 -6.80 10.12
C ILE A 167 -17.01 -8.05 9.45
N GLN A 168 -18.23 -8.43 9.77
CA GLN A 168 -18.92 -9.55 9.15
C GLN A 168 -19.45 -9.16 7.76
N PRO A 169 -19.62 -10.12 6.84
CA PRO A 169 -20.09 -9.84 5.48
C PRO A 169 -21.44 -9.10 5.40
N THR A 170 -22.28 -9.22 6.43
CA THR A 170 -23.60 -8.57 6.50
C THR A 170 -23.55 -7.16 7.09
N GLU A 171 -22.43 -6.71 7.65
CA GLU A 171 -22.30 -5.43 8.36
C GLU A 171 -21.98 -4.25 7.42
N THR A 172 -22.69 -4.13 6.30
CA THR A 172 -22.45 -3.08 5.30
C THR A 172 -22.64 -1.67 5.85
N GLU A 173 -23.60 -1.47 6.77
CA GLU A 173 -23.81 -0.19 7.46
C GLU A 173 -22.61 0.20 8.33
N ARG A 174 -21.97 -0.79 8.97
CA ARG A 174 -20.77 -0.56 9.79
C ARG A 174 -19.58 -0.16 8.92
N VAL A 175 -19.40 -0.81 7.77
CA VAL A 175 -18.40 -0.41 6.76
C VAL A 175 -18.63 1.02 6.28
N ALA A 176 -19.88 1.37 5.93
CA ALA A 176 -20.22 2.71 5.49
C ALA A 176 -19.93 3.77 6.57
N ALA A 177 -20.24 3.47 7.84
CA ALA A 177 -19.91 4.34 8.97
C ALA A 177 -18.39 4.57 9.12
N TYR A 178 -17.57 3.53 8.98
CA TYR A 178 -16.12 3.66 9.00
C TYR A 178 -15.59 4.44 7.79
N ALA A 179 -16.15 4.23 6.60
CA ALA A 179 -15.77 4.98 5.40
C ALA A 179 -16.05 6.48 5.56
N MET A 180 -17.24 6.86 6.04
CA MET A 180 -17.59 8.26 6.35
C MET A 180 -16.71 8.84 7.47
N THR A 181 -16.32 8.02 8.45
CA THR A 181 -15.40 8.42 9.51
C THR A 181 -14.01 8.69 8.95
N ALA A 182 -13.49 7.80 8.08
CA ALA A 182 -12.22 7.97 7.39
C ALA A 182 -12.20 9.24 6.53
N GLU A 183 -13.28 9.47 5.77
CA GLU A 183 -13.46 10.71 4.98
C GLU A 183 -13.43 11.96 5.89
N SER A 184 -14.13 11.92 7.03
CA SER A 184 -14.18 13.03 7.99
C SER A 184 -12.83 13.33 8.64
N TYR A 185 -11.96 12.33 8.80
CA TYR A 185 -10.57 12.53 9.21
C TYR A 185 -9.66 13.06 8.09
N GLY A 186 -10.15 13.11 6.86
CA GLY A 186 -9.37 13.50 5.68
C GLY A 186 -8.47 12.38 5.15
N PHE A 187 -8.81 11.11 5.42
CA PHE A 187 -8.08 9.99 4.81
C PHE A 187 -8.28 9.99 3.30
N ARG A 188 -7.19 9.69 2.58
CA ARG A 188 -7.14 9.69 1.13
C ARG A 188 -7.46 8.31 0.54
N MET A 189 -7.33 7.26 1.36
CA MET A 189 -7.62 5.89 1.01
C MET A 189 -8.42 5.20 2.12
N PHE A 190 -9.24 4.24 1.72
CA PHE A 190 -9.96 3.35 2.61
C PHE A 190 -9.84 1.93 2.06
N TYR A 191 -9.32 1.01 2.87
CA TYR A 191 -8.93 -0.33 2.44
C TYR A 191 -9.66 -1.39 3.27
N LEU A 192 -10.26 -2.36 2.58
CA LEU A 192 -10.95 -3.50 3.16
C LEU A 192 -10.10 -4.76 2.97
N GLU A 193 -9.71 -5.40 4.06
CA GLU A 193 -8.88 -6.60 4.09
C GLU A 193 -9.69 -7.81 4.55
N ALA A 194 -9.61 -8.95 3.86
CA ALA A 194 -10.26 -10.20 4.29
C ALA A 194 -9.34 -11.07 5.18
N GLY A 195 -8.06 -10.74 5.25
CA GLY A 195 -7.02 -11.42 6.00
C GLY A 195 -5.98 -12.04 5.07
N SER A 196 -4.72 -12.07 5.54
CA SER A 196 -3.65 -12.75 4.82
C SER A 196 -4.00 -14.20 4.53
N GLY A 197 -3.95 -14.59 3.25
CA GLY A 197 -4.27 -15.94 2.79
C GLY A 197 -5.77 -16.26 2.74
N ALA A 198 -6.66 -15.26 2.80
CA ALA A 198 -8.09 -15.49 2.63
C ALA A 198 -8.41 -16.15 1.27
N GLU A 199 -9.29 -17.15 1.27
CA GLU A 199 -9.71 -17.85 0.05
C GLU A 199 -10.50 -16.94 -0.91
N HIS A 200 -11.18 -15.94 -0.36
CA HIS A 200 -12.00 -15.00 -1.10
C HIS A 200 -11.71 -13.56 -0.64
N PRO A 201 -11.68 -12.58 -1.56
CA PRO A 201 -11.59 -11.18 -1.19
C PRO A 201 -12.87 -10.72 -0.48
N VAL A 202 -12.83 -9.54 0.14
CA VAL A 202 -14.04 -8.89 0.65
C VAL A 202 -15.02 -8.69 -0.51
N SER A 203 -16.30 -9.00 -0.28
CA SER A 203 -17.35 -8.79 -1.29
C SER A 203 -17.37 -7.31 -1.71
N PRO A 204 -17.42 -7.02 -3.03
CA PRO A 204 -17.69 -5.67 -3.54
C PRO A 204 -19.04 -5.13 -3.08
#